data_AF-A0A7S0P0G5-F1
#
_entry.id   AF-A0A7S0P0G5-F1
#
_cell.length_a   1.000
_cell.length_b   1.000
_cell.length_c   1.000
_cell.angle_alpha   90.00
_cell.angle_beta   90.00
_cell.angle_gamma   90.00
#
_symmetry.space_group_name_H-M   'P 1'
#
loop_
_entity.id
_entity.type
_entity.pdbx_description
1 polymer ?
#
loop_
_entity_poly.entity_id
_entity_poly.type
_entity_poly.pdbx_seq_one_letter_code
_entity_poly.pdbx_strand_id
1 'polypeptide(L)'
;SVDKKAYDAALERLGVLAKAHTGFLVPQGYVAELAAKSPKDLGLLFEHISGSAELKEEYDELETQKRAAEEEQIYQHQKRKGLTSERNAMRKQKEEAEQYARLQSKRKELQRQLILQKLLGIEREVKDKAEAQRLGCDELQAAEQAHVQAQRAVEEGDKGKARLAQRKTELERKLVSTQGQMDAKAHPAIRLREEQKGLERRLGMARKTLEKVRGTAEAHEKERASLRAELDELKGAIAHNAQKAAETEATGELSLGKKQLAEYNKLKAEVGETTAPLSEQIQAKERELNNLKTAARQPRDRAEQLAREAVTAAARAEDLDEREQESSGRLSERLEAVKGLKADLGKAKQHNDSSRSRREELLVRVREAEASLCTSKVEQKESERERRSKEALENLSRLFKGVHGRVFDICKPSQRRYNAAVTVAMGKYMDAIVVEEEKCAIDCIKYLKEKKFSPEHFVPLDAIRVKPVPERLRALGGSTKLVLDVITVEERFERAVHFAVGDALVCDALDEARKLAYHSGADRYKVVTLDGTLINKAGLMTGGSSPADRARASKWNQKEHERLKQ
;
A
#
# COMPACT_ATOMS: atom_id res chain seq x y z
N SER A 1 -124.53 99.12 15.89
CA SER A 1 -123.63 98.46 16.86
C SER A 1 -122.45 97.93 16.07
N VAL A 2 -121.26 98.52 16.20
CA VAL A 2 -120.06 98.06 15.49
C VAL A 2 -119.47 96.91 16.28
N ASP A 3 -119.16 95.81 15.60
CA ASP A 3 -118.57 94.62 16.21
C ASP A 3 -117.17 94.96 16.75
N LYS A 4 -116.90 94.60 18.01
CA LYS A 4 -115.72 95.06 18.76
C LYS A 4 -114.41 94.69 18.06
N LYS A 5 -114.37 93.53 17.41
CA LYS A 5 -113.21 93.08 16.63
C LYS A 5 -112.93 93.94 15.40
N ALA A 6 -113.97 94.44 14.73
CA ALA A 6 -113.81 95.32 13.57
C ALA A 6 -113.31 96.71 13.99
N TYR A 7 -113.72 97.18 15.16
CA TYR A 7 -113.22 98.41 15.77
C TYR A 7 -111.76 98.30 16.20
N ASP A 8 -111.39 97.21 16.88
CA ASP A 8 -110.01 96.96 17.32
C ASP A 8 -109.05 96.81 16.11
N ALA A 9 -109.47 96.12 15.04
CA ALA A 9 -108.67 95.97 13.82
C ALA A 9 -108.48 97.28 13.04
N ALA A 10 -109.47 98.20 13.09
CA ALA A 10 -109.34 99.53 12.49
C ALA A 10 -108.37 100.42 13.29
N LEU A 11 -108.34 100.29 14.62
CA LEU A 11 -107.39 100.97 15.50
C LEU A 11 -105.97 100.44 15.34
N GLU A 12 -105.79 99.12 15.19
CA GLU A 12 -104.50 98.51 14.91
C GLU A 12 -103.91 99.01 13.58
N ARG A 13 -104.74 99.18 12.54
CA ARG A 13 -104.32 99.78 11.25
C ARG A 13 -103.84 101.23 11.37
N LEU A 14 -104.28 101.96 12.39
CA LEU A 14 -103.87 103.34 12.67
C LEU A 14 -102.69 103.41 13.66
N GLY A 15 -102.09 102.27 14.02
CA GLY A 15 -100.97 102.18 14.95
C GLY A 15 -101.38 102.31 16.43
N VAL A 16 -102.66 102.16 16.75
CA VAL A 16 -103.19 102.25 18.12
C VAL A 16 -103.52 100.84 18.62
N LEU A 17 -102.64 100.29 19.46
CA LEU A 17 -102.79 98.95 20.03
C LEU A 17 -103.78 98.96 21.20
N ALA A 18 -105.05 98.62 20.93
CA ALA A 18 -106.12 98.60 21.93
C ALA A 18 -105.91 97.58 23.07
N LYS A 19 -105.07 96.55 22.85
CA LYS A 19 -104.77 95.48 23.83
C LYS A 19 -103.58 95.77 24.75
N ALA A 20 -102.70 96.70 24.38
CA ALA A 20 -101.46 97.00 25.11
C ALA A 20 -101.67 97.94 26.31
N HIS A 21 -102.77 98.70 26.33
CA HIS A 21 -103.12 99.56 27.46
C HIS A 21 -104.61 99.90 27.44
N THR A 22 -105.34 99.45 28.45
CA THR A 22 -106.72 99.90 28.74
C THR A 22 -106.70 101.30 29.36
N GLY A 23 -106.41 102.30 28.53
CA GLY A 23 -106.63 103.72 28.86
C GLY A 23 -105.45 104.63 28.57
N PHE A 24 -105.67 105.65 27.73
CA PHE A 24 -104.81 106.83 27.52
C PHE A 24 -104.69 107.73 28.79
N LEU A 25 -105.14 107.26 29.94
CA LEU A 25 -105.19 107.95 31.23
C LEU A 25 -104.22 107.25 32.19
N VAL A 26 -103.18 107.95 32.62
CA VAL A 26 -102.19 107.47 33.60
C VAL A 26 -102.74 107.72 35.02
N PRO A 27 -103.10 106.69 35.81
CA PRO A 27 -103.56 106.89 37.18
C PRO A 27 -102.45 107.50 38.07
N GLN A 28 -102.81 108.37 39.01
CA GLN A 28 -101.85 108.90 40.00
C GLN A 28 -101.24 107.74 40.79
N GLY A 29 -99.91 107.56 40.70
CA GLY A 29 -99.16 106.45 41.32
C GLY A 29 -98.63 105.41 40.32
N TYR A 30 -99.13 105.36 39.09
CA TYR A 30 -98.71 104.39 38.07
C TYR A 30 -97.24 104.53 37.66
N VAL A 31 -96.69 105.76 37.63
CA VAL A 31 -95.27 105.99 37.33
C VAL A 31 -94.37 105.44 38.45
N ALA A 32 -94.81 105.48 39.71
CA ALA A 32 -94.07 104.90 40.83
C ALA A 32 -94.15 103.36 40.82
N GLU A 33 -95.30 102.80 40.45
CA GLU A 33 -95.48 101.36 40.28
C GLU A 33 -94.66 100.82 39.11
N LEU A 34 -94.59 101.57 38.00
CA LEU A 34 -93.75 101.24 36.84
C LEU A 34 -92.25 101.33 37.18
N ALA A 35 -91.83 102.32 37.97
CA ALA A 35 -90.45 102.45 38.45
C ALA A 35 -90.06 101.38 39.48
N ALA A 36 -91.04 100.79 40.19
CA ALA A 36 -90.83 99.72 41.17
C ALA A 36 -90.84 98.30 40.56
N LYS A 37 -91.24 98.16 39.29
CA LYS A 37 -91.21 96.87 38.58
C LYS A 37 -89.77 96.40 38.36
N SER A 38 -89.56 95.08 38.40
CA SER A 38 -88.26 94.50 38.11
C SER A 38 -87.90 94.74 36.63
N PRO A 39 -86.61 94.77 36.25
CA PRO A 39 -86.19 94.90 34.86
C PRO A 39 -86.82 93.85 33.92
N LYS A 40 -87.13 92.65 34.44
CA LYS A 40 -87.82 91.59 33.70
C LYS A 40 -89.28 91.93 33.45
N ASP A 41 -89.99 92.46 34.45
CA ASP A 41 -91.40 92.83 34.33
C ASP A 41 -91.60 94.07 33.46
N LEU A 42 -90.65 95.02 33.51
CA LEU A 42 -90.55 96.13 32.57
C LEU A 42 -90.34 95.61 31.13
N GLY A 43 -89.45 94.63 30.95
CA GLY A 43 -89.23 93.97 29.65
C GLY A 43 -90.50 93.30 29.11
N LEU A 44 -91.21 92.53 29.94
CA LEU A 44 -92.49 91.90 29.56
C LEU A 44 -93.56 92.94 29.18
N LEU A 45 -93.64 94.06 29.92
CA LEU A 45 -94.55 95.14 29.60
C LEU A 45 -94.20 95.77 28.24
N PHE A 46 -92.92 96.00 27.97
CA PHE A 46 -92.46 96.46 26.65
C PHE A 46 -92.81 95.47 25.55
N GLU A 47 -92.61 94.17 25.77
CA GLU A 47 -92.93 93.10 24.81
C GLU A 47 -94.44 92.98 24.53
N HIS A 48 -95.29 93.20 25.54
CA HIS A 48 -96.73 93.27 25.36
C HIS A 48 -97.16 94.53 24.59
N ILE A 49 -96.50 95.67 24.83
CA ILE A 49 -96.76 96.92 24.10
C ILE A 49 -96.30 96.84 22.65
N SER A 50 -95.21 96.14 22.34
CA SER A 50 -94.72 95.96 20.97
C SER A 50 -95.44 94.84 20.20
N GLY A 51 -96.30 94.06 20.84
CA GLY A 51 -96.95 92.88 20.26
C GLY A 51 -96.03 91.67 20.08
N SER A 52 -94.76 91.76 20.50
CA SER A 52 -93.79 90.66 20.39
C SER A 52 -94.08 89.53 21.39
N ALA A 53 -94.83 89.80 22.46
CA ALA A 53 -95.28 88.78 23.39
C ALA A 53 -96.18 87.69 22.75
N GLU A 54 -96.95 88.02 21.70
CA GLU A 54 -97.78 87.05 20.97
C GLU A 54 -96.95 86.05 20.16
N LEU A 55 -95.72 86.42 19.77
CA LEU A 55 -94.78 85.58 19.02
C LEU A 55 -93.87 84.74 19.93
N LYS A 56 -93.99 84.87 21.25
CA LYS A 56 -93.10 84.22 22.22
C LYS A 56 -93.27 82.71 22.26
N GLU A 57 -94.51 82.20 22.24
CA GLU A 57 -94.76 80.75 22.23
C GLU A 57 -94.21 80.12 20.94
N GLU A 58 -94.47 80.73 19.78
CA GLU A 58 -93.92 80.28 18.50
C GLU A 58 -92.38 80.36 18.48
N TYR A 59 -91.80 81.40 19.09
CA TYR A 59 -90.34 81.52 19.26
C TYR A 59 -89.76 80.41 20.15
N ASP A 60 -90.35 80.14 21.31
CA ASP A 60 -89.88 79.11 22.25
C ASP A 60 -90.01 77.70 21.64
N GLU A 61 -91.09 77.44 20.89
CA GLU A 61 -91.26 76.19 20.12
C GLU A 61 -90.22 76.07 19.00
N LEU A 62 -89.99 77.11 18.21
CA LEU A 62 -88.95 77.11 17.17
C LEU A 62 -87.55 77.03 17.75
N GLU A 63 -87.30 77.64 18.92
CA GLU A 63 -86.02 77.57 19.63
C GLU A 63 -85.75 76.15 20.14
N THR A 64 -86.76 75.49 20.73
CA THR A 64 -86.63 74.09 21.16
C THR A 64 -86.44 73.14 19.97
N GLN A 65 -87.17 73.33 18.87
CA GLN A 65 -86.97 72.57 17.63
C GLN A 65 -85.58 72.81 17.04
N LYS A 66 -85.10 74.05 17.04
CA LYS A 66 -83.74 74.40 16.60
C LYS A 66 -82.70 73.70 17.47
N ARG A 67 -82.82 73.78 18.80
CA ARG A 67 -81.89 73.11 19.73
C ARG A 67 -81.88 71.59 19.52
N ALA A 68 -83.05 70.96 19.36
CA ALA A 68 -83.14 69.53 19.07
C ALA A 68 -82.48 69.16 17.73
N ALA A 69 -82.68 69.98 16.69
CA ALA A 69 -82.03 69.79 15.39
C ALA A 69 -80.50 69.99 15.46
N GLU A 70 -80.03 70.96 16.25
CA GLU A 70 -78.61 71.19 16.50
C GLU A 70 -77.96 70.02 17.26
N GLU A 71 -78.63 69.49 18.30
CA GLU A 71 -78.18 68.31 19.05
C GLU A 71 -78.11 67.07 18.16
N GLU A 72 -79.13 66.81 17.34
CA GLU A 72 -79.15 65.70 16.39
C GLU A 72 -78.03 65.86 15.34
N GLN A 73 -77.80 67.08 14.84
CA GLN A 73 -76.72 67.36 13.89
C GLN A 73 -75.34 67.12 14.50
N ILE A 74 -75.13 67.50 15.76
CA ILE A 74 -73.90 67.21 16.51
C ILE A 74 -73.73 65.70 16.70
N TYR A 75 -74.79 64.98 17.10
CA TYR A 75 -74.76 63.54 17.30
C TYR A 75 -74.41 62.79 16.01
N GLN A 76 -75.07 63.12 14.89
CA GLN A 76 -74.77 62.52 13.59
C GLN A 76 -73.34 62.85 13.12
N HIS A 77 -72.85 64.07 13.38
CA HIS A 77 -71.48 64.44 13.06
C HIS A 77 -70.47 63.60 13.87
N GLN A 78 -70.68 63.45 15.18
CA GLN A 78 -69.85 62.63 16.05
C GLN A 78 -69.88 61.15 15.63
N LYS A 79 -71.06 60.61 15.34
CA LYS A 79 -71.24 59.24 14.83
C LYS A 79 -70.50 59.03 13.51
N ARG A 80 -70.63 59.96 12.56
CA ARG A 80 -69.89 59.91 11.28
C ARG A 80 -68.38 59.97 11.50
N LYS A 81 -67.91 60.79 12.44
CA LYS A 81 -66.48 60.89 12.79
C LYS A 81 -65.98 59.57 13.41
N GLY A 82 -66.76 58.95 14.31
CA GLY A 82 -66.49 57.64 14.89
C GLY A 82 -66.35 56.55 13.82
N LEU A 83 -67.39 56.40 12.98
CA LEU A 83 -67.38 55.44 11.87
C LEU A 83 -66.24 55.67 10.87
N THR A 84 -65.88 56.93 10.61
CA THR A 84 -64.74 57.26 9.72
C THR A 84 -63.41 56.83 10.35
N SER A 85 -63.24 57.05 11.65
CA SER A 85 -62.05 56.64 12.39
C SER A 85 -61.93 55.11 12.45
N GLU A 86 -63.03 54.41 12.76
CA GLU A 86 -63.11 52.95 12.73
C GLU A 86 -62.81 52.39 11.35
N ARG A 87 -63.41 52.94 10.29
CA ARG A 87 -63.12 52.54 8.90
C ARG A 87 -61.64 52.71 8.57
N ASN A 88 -61.03 53.81 8.98
CA ASN A 88 -59.60 54.06 8.73
C ASN A 88 -58.71 53.09 9.52
N ALA A 89 -59.08 52.75 10.77
CA ALA A 89 -58.38 51.75 11.58
C ALA A 89 -58.49 50.35 10.97
N MET A 90 -59.69 49.92 10.57
CA MET A 90 -59.94 48.63 9.93
C MET A 90 -59.23 48.52 8.58
N ARG A 91 -59.16 49.62 7.82
CA ARG A 91 -58.39 49.67 6.56
C ARG A 91 -56.90 49.44 6.82
N LYS A 92 -56.31 50.08 7.83
CA LYS A 92 -54.90 49.85 8.20
C LYS A 92 -54.64 48.41 8.63
N GLN A 93 -55.51 47.86 9.48
CA GLN A 93 -55.40 46.45 9.90
C GLN A 93 -55.52 45.47 8.72
N LYS A 94 -56.41 45.74 7.76
CA LYS A 94 -56.52 44.95 6.53
C LYS A 94 -55.25 45.03 5.69
N GLU A 95 -54.72 46.24 5.47
CA GLU A 95 -53.47 46.46 4.71
C GLU A 95 -52.29 45.73 5.38
N GLU A 96 -52.16 45.78 6.71
CA GLU A 96 -51.15 45.04 7.48
C GLU A 96 -51.31 43.52 7.37
N ALA A 97 -52.54 43.00 7.48
CA ALA A 97 -52.82 41.57 7.35
C ALA A 97 -52.51 41.05 5.94
N GLU A 98 -52.85 41.81 4.90
CA GLU A 98 -52.52 41.48 3.51
C GLU A 98 -51.01 41.49 3.27
N GLN A 99 -50.29 42.49 3.81
CA GLN A 99 -48.83 42.54 3.73
C GLN A 99 -48.19 41.37 4.46
N TYR A 100 -48.66 41.03 5.67
CA TYR A 100 -48.18 39.87 6.42
C TYR A 100 -48.39 38.57 5.64
N ALA A 101 -49.58 38.37 5.04
CA ALA A 101 -49.87 37.19 4.23
C ALA A 101 -48.94 37.09 3.00
N ARG A 102 -48.68 38.21 2.31
CA ARG A 102 -47.74 38.27 1.18
C ARG A 102 -46.29 37.99 1.60
N LEU A 103 -45.84 38.55 2.71
CA LEU A 103 -44.51 38.28 3.24
C LEU A 103 -44.37 36.83 3.70
N GLN A 104 -45.41 36.25 4.28
CA GLN A 104 -45.42 34.86 4.73
C GLN A 104 -45.36 33.89 3.54
N SER A 105 -46.08 34.15 2.45
CA SER A 105 -46.00 33.34 1.23
C SER A 105 -44.61 33.42 0.60
N LYS A 106 -44.04 34.64 0.49
CA LYS A 106 -42.67 34.84 -0.01
C LYS A 106 -41.62 34.16 0.86
N ARG A 107 -41.77 34.19 2.19
CA ARG A 107 -40.90 33.47 3.13
C ARG A 107 -40.94 31.97 2.87
N LYS A 108 -42.14 31.38 2.72
CA LYS A 108 -42.30 29.95 2.42
C LYS A 108 -41.68 29.58 1.08
N GLU A 109 -41.82 30.44 0.07
CA GLU A 109 -41.22 30.23 -1.25
C GLU A 109 -39.69 30.26 -1.21
N LEU A 110 -39.10 31.28 -0.59
CA LEU A 110 -37.65 31.37 -0.40
C LEU A 110 -37.11 30.21 0.44
N GLN A 111 -37.84 29.78 1.47
CA GLN A 111 -37.48 28.59 2.26
C GLN A 111 -37.46 27.33 1.40
N ARG A 112 -38.45 27.14 0.51
CA ARG A 112 -38.46 26.01 -0.44
C ARG A 112 -37.29 26.08 -1.41
N GLN A 113 -37.00 27.26 -1.97
CA GLN A 113 -35.85 27.45 -2.88
C GLN A 113 -34.52 27.16 -2.18
N LEU A 114 -34.34 27.62 -0.95
CA LEU A 114 -33.14 27.34 -0.16
C LEU A 114 -32.97 25.84 0.10
N ILE A 115 -34.05 25.14 0.45
CA ILE A 115 -34.03 23.68 0.66
C ILE A 115 -33.69 22.95 -0.64
N LEU A 116 -34.30 23.34 -1.76
CA LEU A 116 -34.01 22.77 -3.08
C LEU A 116 -32.54 22.98 -3.49
N GLN A 117 -31.99 24.17 -3.27
CA GLN A 117 -30.56 24.43 -3.55
C GLN A 117 -29.64 23.57 -2.68
N LYS A 118 -29.95 23.43 -1.38
CA LYS A 118 -29.18 22.55 -0.48
C LYS A 118 -29.26 21.10 -0.94
N LEU A 119 -30.44 20.63 -1.33
CA LEU A 119 -30.66 19.27 -1.78
C LEU A 119 -29.91 18.99 -3.09
N LEU A 120 -29.93 19.93 -4.03
CA LEU A 120 -29.17 19.84 -5.28
C LEU A 120 -27.65 19.87 -5.05
N GLY A 121 -27.18 20.64 -4.06
CA GLY A 121 -25.79 20.60 -3.63
C GLY A 121 -25.38 19.22 -3.09
N ILE A 122 -26.21 18.65 -2.20
CA ILE A 122 -25.99 17.31 -1.65
C ILE A 122 -26.03 16.25 -2.76
N GLU A 123 -26.97 16.33 -3.70
CA GLU A 123 -27.04 15.39 -4.83
C GLU A 123 -25.79 15.43 -5.71
N ARG A 124 -25.23 16.63 -5.97
CA ARG A 124 -23.98 16.79 -6.70
C ARG A 124 -22.81 16.18 -5.93
N GLU A 125 -22.68 16.51 -4.65
CA GLU A 125 -21.62 15.93 -3.80
C GLU A 125 -21.70 14.40 -3.74
N VAL A 126 -22.91 13.84 -3.64
CA VAL A 126 -23.11 12.38 -3.65
C VAL A 126 -22.70 11.77 -4.98
N LYS A 127 -23.02 12.41 -6.11
CA LYS A 127 -22.60 11.96 -7.44
C LYS A 127 -21.08 12.01 -7.60
N ASP A 128 -20.46 13.15 -7.33
CA ASP A 128 -19.01 13.32 -7.46
C ASP A 128 -18.25 12.31 -6.59
N LYS A 129 -18.74 12.07 -5.36
CA LYS A 129 -18.16 11.08 -4.44
C LYS A 129 -18.40 9.65 -4.91
N ALA A 130 -19.57 9.33 -5.45
CA ALA A 130 -19.86 8.01 -5.99
C ALA A 130 -18.98 7.70 -7.21
N GLU A 131 -18.75 8.69 -8.07
CA GLU A 131 -17.82 8.59 -9.20
C GLU A 131 -16.38 8.39 -8.73
N ALA A 132 -15.91 9.19 -7.76
CA ALA A 132 -14.58 9.02 -7.18
C ALA A 132 -14.39 7.64 -6.51
N GLN A 133 -15.40 7.16 -5.79
CA GLN A 133 -15.36 5.82 -5.19
C GLN A 133 -15.35 4.72 -6.26
N ARG A 134 -16.12 4.90 -7.36
CA ARG A 134 -16.12 3.93 -8.47
C ARG A 134 -14.76 3.86 -9.14
N LEU A 135 -14.17 5.01 -9.47
CA LEU A 135 -12.82 5.09 -10.04
C LEU A 135 -11.78 4.44 -9.12
N GLY A 136 -11.83 4.71 -7.81
CA GLY A 136 -10.93 4.07 -6.85
C GLY A 136 -11.11 2.55 -6.75
N CYS A 137 -12.36 2.05 -6.85
CA CYS A 137 -12.62 0.61 -6.91
C CYS A 137 -12.10 -0.02 -8.21
N ASP A 138 -12.29 0.64 -9.36
CA ASP A 138 -11.82 0.17 -10.66
C ASP A 138 -10.28 0.09 -10.69
N GLU A 139 -9.60 1.11 -10.14
CA GLU A 139 -8.14 1.14 -9.99
C GLU A 139 -7.63 0.03 -9.06
N LEU A 140 -8.30 -0.19 -7.92
CA LEU A 140 -7.96 -1.26 -6.99
C LEU A 140 -8.10 -2.64 -7.67
N GLN A 141 -9.22 -2.87 -8.36
CA GLN A 141 -9.47 -4.14 -9.04
C GLN A 141 -8.44 -4.40 -10.15
N ALA A 142 -8.05 -3.37 -10.90
CA ALA A 142 -7.00 -3.48 -11.91
C ALA A 142 -5.63 -3.80 -11.28
N ALA A 143 -5.29 -3.16 -10.15
CA ALA A 143 -4.05 -3.42 -9.42
C ALA A 143 -4.02 -4.84 -8.83
N GLU A 144 -5.12 -5.32 -8.27
CA GLU A 144 -5.26 -6.68 -7.74
C GLU A 144 -5.10 -7.73 -8.85
N GLN A 145 -5.76 -7.54 -9.99
CA GLN A 145 -5.63 -8.44 -11.14
C GLN A 145 -4.19 -8.51 -11.63
N ALA A 146 -3.51 -7.36 -11.76
CA ALA A 146 -2.11 -7.30 -12.13
C ALA A 146 -1.21 -8.01 -11.11
N HIS A 147 -1.47 -7.82 -9.80
CA HIS A 147 -0.74 -8.50 -8.73
C HIS A 147 -0.91 -10.02 -8.81
N VAL A 148 -2.14 -10.52 -9.02
CA VAL A 148 -2.42 -11.96 -9.16
C VAL A 148 -1.69 -12.55 -10.37
N GLN A 149 -1.68 -11.84 -11.51
CA GLN A 149 -0.92 -12.27 -12.69
C GLN A 149 0.58 -12.33 -12.42
N ALA A 150 1.14 -11.30 -11.77
CA ALA A 150 2.55 -11.28 -11.39
C ALA A 150 2.90 -12.40 -10.40
N GLN A 151 2.01 -12.71 -9.46
CA GLN A 151 2.19 -13.81 -8.52
C GLN A 151 2.23 -15.17 -9.24
N ARG A 152 1.31 -15.41 -10.19
CA ARG A 152 1.34 -16.64 -11.01
C ARG A 152 2.63 -16.77 -11.81
N ALA A 153 3.12 -15.68 -12.40
CA ALA A 153 4.38 -15.68 -13.14
C ALA A 153 5.59 -16.04 -12.25
N VAL A 154 5.62 -15.55 -11.00
CA VAL A 154 6.65 -15.93 -10.01
C VAL A 154 6.57 -17.41 -9.67
N GLU A 155 5.36 -17.94 -9.42
CA GLU A 155 5.15 -19.36 -9.11
C GLU A 155 5.58 -20.29 -10.27
N GLU A 156 5.25 -19.92 -11.51
CA GLU A 156 5.69 -20.64 -12.70
C GLU A 156 7.22 -20.55 -12.88
N GLY A 157 7.80 -19.37 -12.64
CA GLY A 157 9.24 -19.16 -12.64
C GLY A 157 9.97 -20.01 -11.59
N ASP A 158 9.45 -20.12 -10.37
CA ASP A 158 10.00 -20.95 -9.30
C ASP A 158 9.91 -22.45 -9.66
N LYS A 159 8.80 -22.91 -10.24
CA LYS A 159 8.67 -24.28 -10.76
C LYS A 159 9.69 -24.55 -11.89
N GLY A 160 9.87 -23.60 -12.81
CA GLY A 160 10.87 -23.69 -13.88
C GLY A 160 12.29 -23.80 -13.36
N LYS A 161 12.67 -22.94 -12.40
CA LYS A 161 13.96 -23.01 -11.70
C LYS A 161 14.19 -24.37 -11.05
N ALA A 162 13.19 -24.90 -10.35
CA ALA A 162 13.29 -26.19 -9.67
C ALA A 162 13.54 -27.33 -10.67
N ARG A 163 12.84 -27.35 -11.81
CA ARG A 163 13.05 -28.35 -12.87
C ARG A 163 14.45 -28.27 -13.46
N LEU A 164 14.94 -27.06 -13.76
CA LEU A 164 16.30 -26.86 -14.27
C LEU A 164 17.36 -27.27 -13.23
N ALA A 165 17.14 -26.97 -11.95
CA ALA A 165 18.04 -27.37 -10.88
C ALA A 165 18.10 -28.90 -10.73
N GLN A 166 16.95 -29.59 -10.76
CA GLN A 166 16.89 -31.06 -10.76
C GLN A 166 17.66 -31.66 -11.93
N ARG A 167 17.39 -31.19 -13.16
CA ARG A 167 18.06 -31.68 -14.38
C ARG A 167 19.57 -31.45 -14.34
N LYS A 168 20.01 -30.29 -13.81
CA LYS A 168 21.42 -30.00 -13.56
C LYS A 168 22.03 -31.01 -12.58
N THR A 169 21.41 -31.26 -11.44
CA THR A 169 21.94 -32.22 -10.44
C THR A 169 22.00 -33.65 -10.98
N GLU A 170 21.05 -34.06 -11.81
CA GLU A 170 21.05 -35.38 -12.45
C GLU A 170 22.20 -35.50 -13.46
N LEU A 171 22.42 -34.46 -14.27
CA LEU A 171 23.55 -34.40 -15.21
C LEU A 171 24.90 -34.34 -14.49
N GLU A 172 25.03 -33.61 -13.38
CA GLU A 172 26.24 -33.58 -12.56
C GLU A 172 26.55 -34.96 -11.96
N ARG A 173 25.53 -35.70 -11.47
CA ARG A 173 25.71 -37.09 -11.02
C ARG A 173 26.18 -38.01 -12.16
N LYS A 174 25.55 -37.88 -13.33
CA LYS A 174 25.94 -38.61 -14.54
C LYS A 174 27.37 -38.27 -14.97
N LEU A 175 27.78 -37.02 -14.84
CA LEU A 175 29.14 -36.55 -15.14
C LEU A 175 30.17 -37.23 -14.24
N VAL A 176 29.96 -37.20 -12.92
CA VAL A 176 30.84 -37.85 -11.94
C VAL A 176 30.95 -39.35 -12.20
N SER A 177 29.82 -40.01 -12.53
CA SER A 177 29.81 -41.42 -12.88
C SER A 177 30.65 -41.72 -14.14
N THR A 178 30.51 -40.93 -15.21
CA THR A 178 31.33 -41.09 -16.42
C THR A 178 32.80 -40.79 -16.19
N GLN A 179 33.11 -39.78 -15.36
CA GLN A 179 34.49 -39.48 -14.98
C GLN A 179 35.12 -40.68 -14.27
N GLY A 180 34.44 -41.25 -13.27
CA GLY A 180 34.93 -42.43 -12.55
C GLY A 180 35.10 -43.65 -13.45
N GLN A 181 34.21 -43.86 -14.43
CA GLN A 181 34.38 -44.93 -15.43
C GLN A 181 35.59 -44.72 -16.34
N MET A 182 35.88 -43.46 -16.68
CA MET A 182 37.04 -43.10 -17.51
C MET A 182 38.34 -43.34 -16.74
N ASP A 183 38.42 -42.84 -15.51
CA ASP A 183 39.59 -43.02 -14.64
C ASP A 183 39.88 -44.50 -14.36
N ALA A 184 38.84 -45.32 -14.18
CA ALA A 184 38.96 -46.77 -14.01
C ALA A 184 39.52 -47.51 -15.24
N LYS A 185 39.27 -46.99 -16.45
CA LYS A 185 39.77 -47.56 -17.71
C LYS A 185 41.16 -47.05 -18.11
N ALA A 186 41.52 -45.84 -17.68
CA ALA A 186 42.82 -45.23 -17.98
C ALA A 186 43.99 -46.07 -17.43
N HIS A 187 43.87 -46.60 -16.20
CA HIS A 187 44.96 -47.37 -15.59
C HIS A 187 45.24 -48.71 -16.31
N PRO A 188 44.24 -49.54 -16.69
CA PRO A 188 44.45 -50.69 -17.55
C PRO A 188 45.05 -50.34 -18.92
N ALA A 189 44.59 -49.27 -19.56
CA ALA A 189 45.08 -48.85 -20.88
C ALA A 189 46.59 -48.52 -20.85
N ILE A 190 47.05 -47.78 -19.82
CA ILE A 190 48.47 -47.47 -19.63
C ILE A 190 49.30 -48.75 -19.47
N ARG A 191 48.84 -49.72 -18.64
CA ARG A 191 49.54 -50.99 -18.43
C ARG A 191 49.65 -51.81 -19.73
N LEU A 192 48.56 -51.92 -20.49
CA LEU A 192 48.58 -52.64 -21.77
C LEU A 192 49.49 -51.99 -22.81
N ARG A 193 49.55 -50.65 -22.87
CA ARG A 193 50.51 -49.94 -23.75
C ARG A 193 51.96 -50.21 -23.35
N GLU A 194 52.26 -50.32 -22.05
CA GLU A 194 53.60 -50.70 -21.58
C GLU A 194 53.95 -52.15 -21.89
N GLU A 195 52.99 -53.07 -21.71
CA GLU A 195 53.13 -54.49 -22.09
C GLU A 195 53.37 -54.64 -23.59
N GLN A 196 52.61 -53.95 -24.43
CA GLN A 196 52.79 -53.94 -25.89
C GLN A 196 54.20 -53.48 -26.26
N LYS A 197 54.66 -52.33 -25.73
CA LYS A 197 56.04 -51.84 -25.96
C LYS A 197 57.09 -52.84 -25.49
N GLY A 198 56.83 -53.54 -24.39
CA GLY A 198 57.70 -54.61 -23.88
C GLY A 198 57.80 -55.79 -24.84
N LEU A 199 56.66 -56.26 -25.37
CA LEU A 199 56.56 -57.36 -26.33
C LEU A 199 57.22 -56.98 -27.67
N GLU A 200 57.00 -55.78 -28.18
CA GLU A 200 57.63 -55.28 -29.40
C GLU A 200 59.17 -55.24 -29.30
N ARG A 201 59.71 -54.78 -28.17
CA ARG A 201 61.16 -54.82 -27.91
C ARG A 201 61.70 -56.25 -27.90
N ARG A 202 61.01 -57.18 -27.23
CA ARG A 202 61.38 -58.60 -27.18
C ARG A 202 61.32 -59.25 -28.56
N LEU A 203 60.28 -58.95 -29.34
CA LEU A 203 60.13 -59.38 -30.72
C LEU A 203 61.29 -58.87 -31.59
N GLY A 204 61.65 -57.59 -31.47
CA GLY A 204 62.77 -57.00 -32.18
C GLY A 204 64.11 -57.68 -31.88
N MET A 205 64.35 -58.02 -30.61
CA MET A 205 65.54 -58.80 -30.21
C MET A 205 65.53 -60.22 -30.80
N ALA A 206 64.39 -60.93 -30.72
CA ALA A 206 64.24 -62.29 -31.26
C ALA A 206 64.44 -62.33 -32.79
N ARG A 207 63.91 -61.32 -33.51
CA ARG A 207 64.12 -61.16 -34.95
C ARG A 207 65.59 -60.91 -35.29
N LYS A 208 66.28 -60.02 -34.56
CA LYS A 208 67.72 -59.79 -34.74
C LYS A 208 68.55 -61.05 -34.51
N THR A 209 68.21 -61.86 -33.50
CA THR A 209 68.90 -63.15 -33.28
C THR A 209 68.63 -64.14 -34.42
N LEU A 210 67.40 -64.21 -34.92
CA LEU A 210 67.06 -65.07 -36.06
C LEU A 210 67.80 -64.65 -37.34
N GLU A 211 67.90 -63.35 -37.58
CA GLU A 211 68.58 -62.77 -38.73
C GLU A 211 70.09 -63.07 -38.70
N LYS A 212 70.73 -62.97 -37.53
CA LYS A 212 72.13 -63.38 -37.37
C LYS A 212 72.36 -64.86 -37.70
N VAL A 213 71.52 -65.76 -37.16
CA VAL A 213 71.63 -67.20 -37.40
C VAL A 213 71.36 -67.54 -38.87
N ARG A 214 70.39 -66.87 -39.51
CA ARG A 214 70.14 -67.01 -40.95
C ARG A 214 71.32 -66.52 -41.79
N GLY A 215 71.89 -65.35 -41.49
CA GLY A 215 73.06 -64.83 -42.20
C GLY A 215 74.26 -65.77 -42.11
N THR A 216 74.52 -66.37 -40.95
CA THR A 216 75.56 -67.40 -40.82
C THR A 216 75.24 -68.68 -41.60
N ALA A 217 73.98 -69.10 -41.63
CA ALA A 217 73.57 -70.27 -42.41
C ALA A 217 73.70 -70.03 -43.93
N GLU A 218 73.35 -68.84 -44.42
CA GLU A 218 73.51 -68.44 -45.82
C GLU A 218 74.99 -68.37 -46.23
N ALA A 219 75.87 -67.88 -45.35
CA ALA A 219 77.31 -67.87 -45.58
C ALA A 219 77.86 -69.31 -45.75
N HIS A 220 77.51 -70.22 -44.83
CA HIS A 220 77.90 -71.63 -44.94
C HIS A 220 77.24 -72.36 -46.12
N GLU A 221 76.04 -71.94 -46.55
CA GLU A 221 75.41 -72.49 -47.75
C GLU A 221 76.17 -72.10 -49.02
N LYS A 222 76.68 -70.85 -49.09
CA LYS A 222 77.54 -70.36 -50.17
C LYS A 222 78.90 -71.08 -50.17
N GLU A 223 79.54 -71.22 -49.01
CA GLU A 223 80.80 -71.99 -48.86
C GLU A 223 80.62 -73.46 -49.28
N ARG A 224 79.52 -74.10 -48.88
CA ARG A 224 79.20 -75.46 -49.32
C ARG A 224 78.98 -75.53 -50.83
N ALA A 225 78.32 -74.53 -51.42
CA ALA A 225 78.06 -74.48 -52.86
C ALA A 225 79.35 -74.31 -53.67
N SER A 226 80.29 -73.45 -53.22
CA SER A 226 81.60 -73.31 -53.87
C SER A 226 82.42 -74.60 -53.76
N LEU A 227 82.51 -75.20 -52.58
CA LEU A 227 83.21 -76.48 -52.38
C LEU A 227 82.61 -77.62 -53.21
N ARG A 228 81.27 -77.65 -53.37
CA ARG A 228 80.60 -78.61 -54.27
C ARG A 228 80.92 -78.36 -55.73
N ALA A 229 80.93 -77.09 -56.17
CA ALA A 229 81.29 -76.74 -57.54
C ALA A 229 82.74 -77.11 -57.86
N GLU A 230 83.68 -76.87 -56.96
CA GLU A 230 85.08 -77.30 -57.07
C GLU A 230 85.19 -78.83 -57.17
N LEU A 231 84.42 -79.55 -56.34
CA LEU A 231 84.39 -81.02 -56.37
C LEU A 231 83.78 -81.56 -57.67
N ASP A 232 82.71 -80.94 -58.19
CA ASP A 232 82.08 -81.31 -59.45
C ASP A 232 82.96 -80.97 -60.67
N GLU A 233 83.73 -79.88 -60.63
CA GLU A 233 84.73 -79.53 -61.64
C GLU A 233 85.87 -80.56 -61.66
N LEU A 234 86.40 -80.94 -60.49
CA LEU A 234 87.38 -82.01 -60.34
C LEU A 234 86.84 -83.35 -60.86
N LYS A 235 85.60 -83.72 -60.53
CA LYS A 235 84.95 -84.93 -61.07
C LYS A 235 84.74 -84.86 -62.57
N GLY A 236 84.36 -83.70 -63.10
CA GLY A 236 84.22 -83.45 -64.53
C GLY A 236 85.55 -83.60 -65.27
N ALA A 237 86.65 -83.09 -64.70
CA ALA A 237 87.99 -83.27 -65.23
C ALA A 237 88.43 -84.74 -65.22
N ILE A 238 88.08 -85.51 -64.18
CA ILE A 238 88.30 -86.97 -64.13
C ILE A 238 87.53 -87.68 -65.24
N ALA A 239 86.24 -87.39 -65.41
CA ALA A 239 85.41 -87.98 -66.45
C ALA A 239 85.94 -87.64 -67.85
N HIS A 240 86.37 -86.39 -68.07
CA HIS A 240 86.96 -85.97 -69.34
C HIS A 240 88.29 -86.66 -69.64
N ASN A 241 89.17 -86.83 -68.64
CA ASN A 241 90.43 -87.57 -68.80
C ASN A 241 90.20 -89.08 -68.96
N ALA A 242 89.22 -89.66 -68.27
CA ALA A 242 88.82 -91.06 -68.46
C ALA A 242 88.23 -91.29 -69.86
N GLN A 243 87.48 -90.33 -70.40
CA GLN A 243 86.94 -90.39 -71.75
C GLN A 243 88.04 -90.23 -72.81
N LYS A 244 89.03 -89.35 -72.60
CA LYS A 244 90.23 -89.26 -73.47
C LYS A 244 91.06 -90.54 -73.46
N ALA A 245 91.15 -91.22 -72.31
CA ALA A 245 91.80 -92.53 -72.20
C ALA A 245 91.03 -93.63 -72.95
N ALA A 246 89.68 -93.57 -72.95
CA ALA A 246 88.84 -94.48 -73.71
C ALA A 246 88.85 -94.18 -75.23
N GLU A 247 88.96 -92.91 -75.63
CA GLU A 247 89.07 -92.51 -77.05
C GLU A 247 90.42 -92.93 -77.67
N THR A 248 91.49 -93.01 -76.87
CA THR A 248 92.78 -93.58 -77.30
C THR A 248 92.77 -95.12 -77.38
N GLU A 249 91.75 -95.77 -76.81
CA GLU A 249 91.53 -97.22 -76.86
C GLU A 249 90.83 -97.67 -78.16
N ALA A 250 90.15 -96.77 -78.86
CA ALA A 250 89.38 -97.07 -80.08
C ALA A 250 90.21 -97.07 -81.37
N THR A 251 91.44 -96.52 -81.36
CA THR A 251 92.39 -96.60 -82.47
C THR A 251 93.37 -97.75 -82.22
N GLY A 252 93.11 -98.89 -82.86
CA GLY A 252 93.76 -100.17 -82.59
C GLY A 252 95.29 -100.20 -82.75
N GLU A 253 95.87 -101.16 -82.03
CA GLU A 253 97.31 -101.54 -81.92
C GLU A 253 98.19 -100.64 -81.04
N LEU A 254 98.22 -100.92 -79.72
CA LEU A 254 99.42 -101.38 -79.02
C LEU A 254 99.11 -101.79 -77.57
N SER A 255 99.77 -102.85 -77.09
CA SER A 255 99.68 -103.36 -75.73
C SER A 255 99.99 -102.30 -74.66
N LEU A 256 99.22 -102.31 -73.58
CA LEU A 256 99.39 -101.52 -72.36
C LEU A 256 100.86 -101.46 -71.90
N GLY A 257 101.49 -100.30 -72.06
CA GLY A 257 102.72 -99.97 -71.34
C GLY A 257 102.39 -99.78 -69.86
N LYS A 258 102.95 -100.63 -68.98
CA LYS A 258 102.84 -100.54 -67.51
C LYS A 258 103.09 -99.12 -66.93
N LYS A 259 103.75 -98.23 -67.69
CA LYS A 259 104.02 -96.84 -67.32
C LYS A 259 102.78 -95.94 -67.37
N GLN A 260 101.90 -96.08 -68.37
CA GLN A 260 100.71 -95.24 -68.52
C GLN A 260 99.58 -95.65 -67.57
N LEU A 261 99.44 -96.95 -67.29
CA LEU A 261 98.51 -97.43 -66.25
C LEU A 261 98.95 -97.01 -64.84
N ALA A 262 100.27 -96.94 -64.61
CA ALA A 262 100.83 -96.43 -63.36
C ALA A 262 100.64 -94.92 -63.23
N GLU A 263 100.73 -94.15 -64.32
CA GLU A 263 100.38 -92.72 -64.35
C GLU A 263 98.88 -92.50 -64.10
N TYR A 264 97.98 -93.25 -64.74
CA TYR A 264 96.54 -93.17 -64.47
C TYR A 264 96.20 -93.53 -63.02
N ASN A 265 96.80 -94.59 -62.48
CA ASN A 265 96.59 -94.97 -61.07
C ASN A 265 97.23 -93.97 -60.09
N LYS A 266 98.36 -93.35 -60.43
CA LYS A 266 98.93 -92.22 -59.66
C LYS A 266 98.01 -91.01 -59.68
N LEU A 267 97.52 -90.61 -60.85
CA LEU A 267 96.61 -89.47 -60.99
C LEU A 267 95.27 -89.73 -60.29
N LYS A 268 94.75 -90.97 -60.38
CA LYS A 268 93.54 -91.40 -59.66
C LYS A 268 93.77 -91.42 -58.13
N ALA A 269 94.97 -91.76 -57.67
CA ALA A 269 95.33 -91.72 -56.25
C ALA A 269 95.50 -90.27 -55.75
N GLU A 270 96.21 -89.40 -56.48
CA GLU A 270 96.35 -87.97 -56.17
C GLU A 270 95.00 -87.24 -56.16
N VAL A 271 94.12 -87.61 -57.09
CA VAL A 271 92.76 -87.07 -57.12
C VAL A 271 91.91 -87.66 -56.00
N GLY A 272 92.08 -88.92 -55.63
CA GLY A 272 91.46 -89.49 -54.42
C GLY A 272 91.92 -88.78 -53.14
N GLU A 273 93.20 -88.43 -53.07
CA GLU A 273 93.84 -87.72 -51.95
C GLU A 273 93.39 -86.26 -51.84
N THR A 274 93.04 -85.61 -52.96
CA THR A 274 92.48 -84.25 -52.98
C THR A 274 90.95 -84.21 -52.87
N THR A 275 90.23 -85.21 -53.39
CA THR A 275 88.75 -85.26 -53.35
C THR A 275 88.22 -85.72 -51.98
N ALA A 276 88.94 -86.58 -51.27
CA ALA A 276 88.59 -87.03 -49.92
C ALA A 276 88.46 -85.87 -48.89
N PRO A 277 89.45 -84.97 -48.74
CA PRO A 277 89.35 -83.85 -47.80
C PRO A 277 88.27 -82.83 -48.21
N LEU A 278 88.06 -82.59 -49.50
CA LEU A 278 86.95 -81.76 -49.99
C LEU A 278 85.58 -82.37 -49.65
N SER A 279 85.42 -83.68 -49.82
CA SER A 279 84.19 -84.40 -49.45
C SER A 279 83.93 -84.37 -47.93
N GLU A 280 84.98 -84.54 -47.11
CA GLU A 280 84.89 -84.40 -45.65
C GLU A 280 84.53 -82.97 -45.23
N GLN A 281 85.10 -81.95 -45.87
CA GLN A 281 84.75 -80.55 -45.62
C GLN A 281 83.29 -80.24 -45.99
N ILE A 282 82.78 -80.78 -47.10
CA ILE A 282 81.36 -80.64 -47.47
C ILE A 282 80.46 -81.32 -46.45
N GLN A 283 80.79 -82.53 -45.98
CA GLN A 283 80.02 -83.22 -44.93
C GLN A 283 80.07 -82.48 -43.59
N ALA A 284 81.23 -81.92 -43.21
CA ALA A 284 81.36 -81.08 -42.03
C ALA A 284 80.49 -79.82 -42.14
N LYS A 285 80.54 -79.13 -43.28
CA LYS A 285 79.69 -77.97 -43.57
C LYS A 285 78.20 -78.32 -43.63
N GLU A 286 77.82 -79.49 -44.12
CA GLU A 286 76.44 -79.98 -44.08
C GLU A 286 75.94 -80.23 -42.66
N ARG A 287 76.79 -80.81 -41.79
CA ARG A 287 76.47 -80.98 -40.37
C ARG A 287 76.34 -79.63 -39.67
N GLU A 288 77.26 -78.70 -39.91
CA GLU A 288 77.19 -77.31 -39.41
C GLU A 288 75.91 -76.61 -39.87
N LEU A 289 75.54 -76.75 -41.15
CA LEU A 289 74.35 -76.14 -41.73
C LEU A 289 73.06 -76.76 -41.18
N ASN A 290 73.01 -78.07 -40.93
CA ASN A 290 71.89 -78.73 -40.27
C ASN A 290 71.76 -78.31 -38.79
N ASN A 291 72.90 -78.15 -38.09
CA ASN A 291 72.93 -77.63 -36.72
C ASN A 291 72.45 -76.17 -36.66
N LEU A 292 72.84 -75.33 -37.63
CA LEU A 292 72.36 -73.95 -37.72
C LEU A 292 70.88 -73.87 -38.11
N LYS A 293 70.41 -74.73 -39.01
CA LYS A 293 68.98 -74.84 -39.36
C LYS A 293 68.12 -75.26 -38.17
N THR A 294 68.60 -76.19 -37.35
CA THR A 294 67.91 -76.59 -36.11
C THR A 294 68.01 -75.50 -35.03
N ALA A 295 69.16 -74.86 -34.87
CA ALA A 295 69.35 -73.70 -33.99
C ALA A 295 68.49 -72.49 -34.40
N ALA A 296 68.16 -72.33 -35.69
CA ALA A 296 67.27 -71.28 -36.19
C ALA A 296 65.78 -71.54 -35.91
N ARG A 297 65.36 -72.80 -35.64
CA ARG A 297 63.96 -73.11 -35.33
C ARG A 297 63.52 -72.48 -34.01
N GLN A 298 64.31 -72.62 -32.96
CA GLN A 298 63.97 -72.05 -31.65
C GLN A 298 63.73 -70.53 -31.64
N PRO A 299 64.62 -69.66 -32.17
CA PRO A 299 64.38 -68.22 -32.24
C PRO A 299 63.27 -67.86 -33.22
N ARG A 300 63.03 -68.68 -34.27
CA ARG A 300 61.90 -68.50 -35.18
C ARG A 300 60.57 -68.73 -34.47
N ASP A 301 60.41 -69.88 -33.82
CA ASP A 301 59.18 -70.23 -33.11
C ASP A 301 58.90 -69.22 -31.99
N ARG A 302 59.95 -68.79 -31.28
CA ARG A 302 59.85 -67.73 -30.28
C ARG A 302 59.45 -66.37 -30.85
N ALA A 303 59.98 -65.99 -32.03
CA ALA A 303 59.58 -64.77 -32.72
C ALA A 303 58.14 -64.85 -33.24
N GLU A 304 57.68 -66.01 -33.72
CA GLU A 304 56.29 -66.22 -34.14
C GLU A 304 55.32 -66.17 -32.96
N GLN A 305 55.67 -66.75 -31.81
CA GLN A 305 54.88 -66.64 -30.57
C GLN A 305 54.79 -65.20 -30.08
N LEU A 306 55.93 -64.52 -29.94
CA LEU A 306 55.97 -63.11 -29.52
C LEU A 306 55.23 -62.21 -30.51
N ALA A 307 55.20 -62.54 -31.81
CA ALA A 307 54.45 -61.78 -32.80
C ALA A 307 52.94 -61.91 -32.58
N ARG A 308 52.45 -63.13 -32.29
CA ARG A 308 51.03 -63.35 -31.96
C ARG A 308 50.63 -62.64 -30.67
N GLU A 309 51.46 -62.72 -29.64
CA GLU A 309 51.25 -62.00 -28.38
C GLU A 309 51.23 -60.49 -28.60
N ALA A 310 52.18 -59.94 -29.37
CA ALA A 310 52.22 -58.51 -29.69
C ALA A 310 50.97 -58.05 -30.47
N VAL A 311 50.51 -58.83 -31.45
CA VAL A 311 49.29 -58.53 -32.21
C VAL A 311 48.05 -58.53 -31.31
N THR A 312 47.92 -59.53 -30.43
CA THR A 312 46.77 -59.58 -29.51
C THR A 312 46.81 -58.48 -28.44
N ALA A 313 47.99 -58.12 -27.94
CA ALA A 313 48.16 -57.00 -27.03
C ALA A 313 47.84 -55.66 -27.72
N ALA A 314 48.29 -55.46 -28.96
CA ALA A 314 47.99 -54.28 -29.75
C ALA A 314 46.48 -54.12 -30.02
N ALA A 315 45.79 -55.18 -30.43
CA ALA A 315 44.34 -55.14 -30.65
C ALA A 315 43.54 -54.80 -29.38
N ARG A 316 43.99 -55.29 -28.22
CA ARG A 316 43.38 -54.94 -26.92
C ARG A 316 43.67 -53.50 -26.51
N ALA A 317 44.86 -52.98 -26.83
CA ALA A 317 45.21 -51.58 -26.58
C ALA A 317 44.37 -50.64 -27.46
N GLU A 318 44.17 -50.97 -28.74
CA GLU A 318 43.28 -50.23 -29.65
C GLU A 318 41.82 -50.20 -29.18
N ASP A 319 41.23 -51.35 -28.80
CA ASP A 319 39.84 -51.39 -28.27
C ASP A 319 39.68 -50.50 -27.02
N LEU A 320 40.68 -50.48 -26.14
CA LEU A 320 40.65 -49.62 -24.95
C LEU A 320 40.82 -48.15 -25.29
N ASP A 321 41.66 -47.80 -26.27
CA ASP A 321 41.84 -46.43 -26.75
C ASP A 321 40.57 -45.89 -27.40
N GLU A 322 39.91 -46.66 -28.25
CA GLU A 322 38.61 -46.29 -28.84
C GLU A 322 37.56 -46.05 -27.74
N ARG A 323 37.50 -46.92 -26.74
CA ARG A 323 36.59 -46.78 -25.60
C ARG A 323 36.92 -45.59 -24.70
N GLU A 324 38.20 -45.27 -24.54
CA GLU A 324 38.66 -44.08 -23.82
C GLU A 324 38.24 -42.81 -24.57
N GLN A 325 38.46 -42.76 -25.89
CA GLN A 325 38.04 -41.64 -26.73
C GLN A 325 36.52 -41.45 -26.72
N GLU A 326 35.75 -42.53 -26.84
CA GLU A 326 34.28 -42.47 -26.76
C GLU A 326 33.81 -41.96 -25.39
N SER A 327 34.42 -42.44 -24.31
CA SER A 327 34.09 -42.01 -22.95
C SER A 327 34.46 -40.54 -22.72
N SER A 328 35.60 -40.09 -23.26
CA SER A 328 36.06 -38.70 -23.24
C SER A 328 35.13 -37.77 -24.03
N GLY A 329 34.67 -38.20 -25.22
CA GLY A 329 33.67 -37.49 -26.01
C GLY A 329 32.36 -37.29 -25.23
N ARG A 330 31.83 -38.38 -24.64
CA ARG A 330 30.62 -38.32 -23.79
C ARG A 330 30.80 -37.42 -22.56
N LEU A 331 31.99 -37.39 -21.97
CA LEU A 331 32.30 -36.51 -20.85
C LEU A 331 32.28 -35.04 -21.27
N SER A 332 32.89 -34.72 -22.41
CA SER A 332 32.91 -33.37 -22.99
C SER A 332 31.49 -32.87 -23.29
N GLU A 333 30.66 -33.68 -23.95
CA GLU A 333 29.26 -33.35 -24.22
C GLU A 333 28.46 -33.07 -22.93
N ARG A 334 28.64 -33.91 -21.90
CA ARG A 334 27.98 -33.71 -20.61
C ARG A 334 28.48 -32.47 -19.89
N LEU A 335 29.76 -32.14 -19.98
CA LEU A 335 30.34 -30.91 -19.43
C LEU A 335 29.70 -29.68 -20.07
N GLU A 336 29.59 -29.65 -21.39
CA GLU A 336 28.92 -28.56 -22.11
C GLU A 336 27.42 -28.49 -21.80
N ALA A 337 26.73 -29.63 -21.68
CA ALA A 337 25.34 -29.65 -21.24
C ALA A 337 25.15 -29.10 -19.81
N VAL A 338 26.05 -29.41 -18.88
CA VAL A 338 26.03 -28.85 -17.51
C VAL A 338 26.31 -27.35 -17.53
N LYS A 339 27.25 -26.86 -18.35
CA LYS A 339 27.50 -25.42 -18.53
C LYS A 339 26.27 -24.70 -19.08
N GLY A 340 25.64 -25.26 -20.11
CA GLY A 340 24.40 -24.74 -20.69
C GLY A 340 23.28 -24.64 -19.64
N LEU A 341 23.03 -25.72 -18.89
CA LEU A 341 22.02 -25.71 -17.82
C LEU A 341 22.35 -24.72 -16.69
N LYS A 342 23.63 -24.51 -16.36
CA LYS A 342 24.03 -23.47 -15.39
C LYS A 342 23.69 -22.07 -15.92
N ALA A 343 23.94 -21.79 -17.19
CA ALA A 343 23.59 -20.53 -17.82
C ALA A 343 22.07 -20.32 -17.87
N ASP A 344 21.30 -21.34 -18.24
CA ASP A 344 19.83 -21.29 -18.28
C ASP A 344 19.24 -21.10 -16.88
N LEU A 345 19.78 -21.78 -15.87
CA LEU A 345 19.39 -21.57 -14.48
C LEU A 345 19.71 -20.13 -14.03
N GLY A 346 20.83 -19.55 -14.47
CA GLY A 346 21.18 -18.15 -14.21
C GLY A 346 20.17 -17.17 -14.82
N LYS A 347 19.80 -17.36 -16.10
CA LYS A 347 18.77 -16.56 -16.79
C LYS A 347 17.41 -16.70 -16.12
N ALA A 348 17.00 -17.92 -15.77
CA ALA A 348 15.75 -18.17 -15.05
C ALA A 348 15.73 -17.54 -13.65
N LYS A 349 16.89 -17.53 -12.96
CA LYS A 349 17.12 -16.79 -11.71
C LYS A 349 16.81 -15.31 -11.87
N GLN A 350 17.55 -14.66 -12.76
CA GLN A 350 17.40 -13.23 -13.02
C GLN A 350 15.97 -12.85 -13.45
N HIS A 351 15.35 -13.62 -14.34
CA HIS A 351 13.99 -13.35 -14.81
C HIS A 351 12.97 -13.38 -13.67
N ASN A 352 12.96 -14.43 -12.87
CA ASN A 352 12.00 -14.55 -11.76
C ASN A 352 12.33 -13.56 -10.61
N ASP A 353 13.59 -13.19 -10.41
CA ASP A 353 13.93 -12.12 -9.45
C ASP A 353 13.31 -10.79 -9.91
N SER A 354 13.35 -10.48 -11.22
CA SER A 354 12.66 -9.32 -11.79
C SER A 354 11.13 -9.43 -11.67
N SER A 355 10.55 -10.62 -11.86
CA SER A 355 9.12 -10.88 -11.63
C SER A 355 8.73 -10.69 -10.16
N ARG A 356 9.59 -11.07 -9.22
CA ARG A 356 9.39 -10.86 -7.78
C ARG A 356 9.40 -9.39 -7.41
N SER A 357 10.37 -8.62 -7.90
CA SER A 357 10.40 -7.17 -7.73
C SER A 357 9.12 -6.53 -8.28
N ARG A 358 8.69 -6.95 -9.47
CA ARG A 358 7.45 -6.45 -10.08
C ARG A 358 6.21 -6.78 -9.25
N ARG A 359 6.13 -7.98 -8.67
CA ARG A 359 5.05 -8.37 -7.75
C ARG A 359 5.04 -7.48 -6.51
N GLU A 360 6.21 -7.18 -5.94
CA GLU A 360 6.32 -6.31 -4.76
C GLU A 360 5.89 -4.87 -5.05
N GLU A 361 6.30 -4.31 -6.19
CA GLU A 361 5.81 -3.01 -6.66
C GLU A 361 4.28 -2.97 -6.79
N LEU A 362 3.70 -4.03 -7.38
CA LEU A 362 2.25 -4.13 -7.54
C LEU A 362 1.53 -4.30 -6.20
N LEU A 363 2.12 -5.01 -5.25
CA LEU A 363 1.57 -5.15 -3.90
C LEU A 363 1.57 -3.81 -3.15
N VAL A 364 2.61 -2.99 -3.33
CA VAL A 364 2.62 -1.61 -2.79
C VAL A 364 1.50 -0.79 -3.43
N ARG A 365 1.33 -0.85 -4.76
CA ARG A 365 0.23 -0.16 -5.46
C ARG A 365 -1.15 -0.58 -4.99
N VAL A 366 -1.38 -1.87 -4.75
CA VAL A 366 -2.64 -2.37 -4.18
C VAL A 366 -2.88 -1.73 -2.81
N ARG A 367 -1.87 -1.74 -1.92
CA ARG A 367 -1.98 -1.12 -0.60
C ARG A 367 -2.23 0.39 -0.65
N GLU A 368 -1.60 1.09 -1.60
CA GLU A 368 -1.82 2.53 -1.82
C GLU A 368 -3.25 2.82 -2.29
N ALA A 369 -3.77 2.00 -3.22
CA ALA A 369 -5.15 2.11 -3.69
C ALA A 369 -6.16 1.80 -2.56
N GLU A 370 -5.93 0.74 -1.78
CA GLU A 370 -6.73 0.40 -0.59
C GLU A 370 -6.70 1.52 0.45
N ALA A 371 -5.51 2.07 0.75
CA ALA A 371 -5.35 3.16 1.69
C ALA A 371 -6.11 4.41 1.22
N SER A 372 -6.00 4.77 -0.06
CA SER A 372 -6.72 5.90 -0.65
C SER A 372 -8.24 5.73 -0.59
N LEU A 373 -8.73 4.50 -0.78
CA LEU A 373 -10.15 4.17 -0.63
C LEU A 373 -10.61 4.21 0.84
N CYS A 374 -9.72 3.86 1.77
CA CYS A 374 -10.00 3.81 3.21
C CYS A 374 -9.95 5.19 3.87
N THR A 375 -8.97 6.03 3.53
CA THR A 375 -8.88 7.42 4.03
C THR A 375 -10.13 8.21 3.63
N SER A 376 -10.60 8.06 2.39
CA SER A 376 -11.86 8.63 1.93
C SER A 376 -13.04 8.23 2.83
N LYS A 377 -13.09 6.99 3.34
CA LYS A 377 -14.16 6.51 4.24
C LYS A 377 -14.01 6.94 5.70
N VAL A 378 -12.77 7.01 6.21
CA VAL A 378 -12.49 7.30 7.63
C VAL A 378 -12.49 8.80 7.92
N GLU A 379 -11.83 9.60 7.06
CA GLU A 379 -11.86 11.06 7.16
C GLU A 379 -13.29 11.57 7.07
N GLN A 380 -14.16 10.92 6.28
CA GLN A 380 -15.60 11.26 6.21
C GLN A 380 -16.31 11.13 7.57
N LYS A 381 -16.12 10.01 8.28
CA LYS A 381 -16.83 9.77 9.54
C LYS A 381 -16.32 10.65 10.67
N GLU A 382 -15.01 10.90 10.72
CA GLU A 382 -14.43 11.76 11.74
C GLU A 382 -14.71 13.24 11.46
N SER A 383 -14.57 13.69 10.20
CA SER A 383 -14.85 15.09 9.80
C SER A 383 -16.32 15.45 9.99
N GLU A 384 -17.27 14.59 9.63
CA GLU A 384 -18.69 14.87 9.84
C GLU A 384 -19.07 14.94 11.32
N ARG A 385 -18.51 14.05 12.14
CA ARG A 385 -18.76 14.04 13.59
C ARG A 385 -18.18 15.28 14.26
N GLU A 386 -16.95 15.66 13.91
CA GLU A 386 -16.32 16.88 14.44
C GLU A 386 -17.04 18.14 13.96
N ARG A 387 -17.44 18.21 12.68
CA ARG A 387 -18.19 19.34 12.13
C ARG A 387 -19.53 19.53 12.83
N ARG A 388 -20.32 18.45 12.99
CA ARG A 388 -21.60 18.52 13.72
C ARG A 388 -21.44 18.92 15.18
N SER A 389 -20.35 18.50 15.82
CA SER A 389 -20.05 18.83 17.22
C SER A 389 -19.64 20.31 17.36
N LYS A 390 -18.89 20.88 16.39
CA LYS A 390 -18.62 22.32 16.33
C LYS A 390 -19.89 23.15 16.07
N GLU A 391 -20.71 22.75 15.11
CA GLU A 391 -22.00 23.41 14.84
C GLU A 391 -22.93 23.37 16.07
N ALA A 392 -22.94 22.27 16.81
CA ALA A 392 -23.70 22.17 18.06
C ALA A 392 -23.20 23.20 19.09
N LEU A 393 -21.88 23.32 19.27
CA LEU A 393 -21.27 24.28 20.19
C LEU A 393 -21.59 25.73 19.82
N GLU A 394 -21.45 26.11 18.56
CA GLU A 394 -21.77 27.46 18.07
C GLU A 394 -23.24 27.83 18.26
N ASN A 395 -24.13 26.87 18.06
CA ASN A 395 -25.56 27.09 18.31
C ASN A 395 -25.86 27.24 19.80
N LEU A 396 -25.22 26.44 20.65
CA LEU A 396 -25.38 26.51 22.10
C LEU A 396 -24.85 27.84 22.66
N SER A 397 -23.66 28.29 22.24
CA SER A 397 -23.10 29.58 22.68
C SER A 397 -23.92 30.78 22.23
N ARG A 398 -24.57 30.70 21.06
CA ARG A 398 -25.46 31.76 20.57
C ARG A 398 -26.80 31.81 21.32
N LEU A 399 -27.34 30.66 21.71
CA LEU A 399 -28.66 30.56 22.33
C LEU A 399 -28.61 30.76 23.86
N PHE A 400 -27.55 30.28 24.52
CA PHE A 400 -27.41 30.28 25.96
C PHE A 400 -26.16 31.09 26.36
N LYS A 401 -26.36 32.22 27.03
CA LYS A 401 -25.26 33.12 27.45
C LYS A 401 -24.33 32.52 28.52
N GLY A 402 -24.77 31.49 29.24
CA GLY A 402 -23.99 30.82 30.29
C GLY A 402 -23.03 29.73 29.79
N VAL A 403 -22.77 29.64 28.48
CA VAL A 403 -21.88 28.63 27.87
C VAL A 403 -20.52 29.29 27.57
N HIS A 404 -19.45 28.78 28.19
CA HIS A 404 -18.10 29.36 28.06
C HIS A 404 -17.22 28.68 27.00
N GLY A 405 -17.66 27.55 26.44
CA GLY A 405 -16.90 26.77 25.44
C GLY A 405 -16.39 25.45 25.99
N ARG A 406 -15.48 24.79 25.29
CA ARG A 406 -14.90 23.51 25.74
C ARG A 406 -13.76 23.71 26.73
N VAL A 407 -13.46 22.70 27.54
CA VAL A 407 -12.26 22.69 28.40
C VAL A 407 -10.99 22.93 27.58
N PHE A 408 -10.91 22.37 26.37
CA PHE A 408 -9.84 22.65 25.41
C PHE A 408 -9.69 24.14 25.05
N ASP A 409 -10.80 24.89 24.95
CA ASP A 409 -10.78 26.30 24.59
C ASP A 409 -10.33 27.19 25.77
N ILE A 410 -10.52 26.71 26.99
CA ILE A 410 -10.35 27.50 28.22
C ILE A 410 -8.97 27.33 28.87
N CYS A 411 -8.28 26.20 28.65
CA CYS A 411 -6.96 25.95 29.24
C CYS A 411 -5.84 25.90 28.19
N LYS A 412 -4.58 25.96 28.66
CA LYS A 412 -3.37 25.77 27.84
C LYS A 412 -2.28 25.04 28.64
N PRO A 413 -1.63 24.00 28.09
CA PRO A 413 -0.42 23.43 28.69
C PRO A 413 0.72 24.46 28.75
N SER A 414 1.42 24.58 29.88
CA SER A 414 2.46 25.60 30.04
C SER A 414 3.68 25.39 29.14
N GLN A 415 4.00 24.14 28.77
CA GLN A 415 5.06 23.82 27.82
C GLN A 415 4.62 22.75 26.82
N ARG A 416 5.10 22.86 25.58
CA ARG A 416 4.74 21.96 24.47
C ARG A 416 5.05 20.49 24.74
N ARG A 417 6.10 20.20 25.52
CA ARG A 417 6.47 18.82 25.91
C ARG A 417 5.35 18.09 26.64
N TYR A 418 4.46 18.81 27.32
CA TYR A 418 3.37 18.22 28.10
C TYR A 418 2.06 18.08 27.30
N ASN A 419 2.00 18.52 26.04
CA ASN A 419 0.76 18.48 25.25
C ASN A 419 0.18 17.07 25.17
N ALA A 420 1.02 16.07 24.90
CA ALA A 420 0.58 14.67 24.84
C ALA A 420 0.08 14.18 26.21
N ALA A 421 0.85 14.43 27.27
CA ALA A 421 0.48 14.03 28.63
C ALA A 421 -0.83 14.68 29.10
N VAL A 422 -1.01 15.99 28.90
CA VAL A 422 -2.23 16.71 29.27
C VAL A 422 -3.44 16.21 28.48
N THR A 423 -3.29 16.00 27.16
CA THR A 423 -4.35 15.48 26.28
C THR A 423 -4.84 14.12 26.77
N VAL A 424 -3.93 13.20 27.08
CA VAL A 424 -4.26 11.87 27.57
C VAL A 424 -4.82 11.92 29.00
N ALA A 425 -4.32 12.81 29.86
CA ALA A 425 -4.80 12.98 31.22
C ALA A 425 -6.26 13.46 31.28
N MET A 426 -6.63 14.44 30.44
CA MET A 426 -8.00 14.96 30.31
C MET A 426 -8.93 13.97 29.59
N GLY A 427 -8.41 13.24 28.60
CA GLY A 427 -9.13 12.20 27.88
C GLY A 427 -10.45 12.72 27.29
N LYS A 428 -11.57 12.10 27.66
CA LYS A 428 -12.92 12.48 27.18
C LYS A 428 -13.39 13.86 27.66
N TYR A 429 -12.81 14.38 28.74
CA TYR A 429 -13.20 15.67 29.30
C TYR A 429 -12.54 16.87 28.58
N MET A 430 -11.60 16.61 27.67
CA MET A 430 -11.02 17.64 26.81
C MET A 430 -12.08 18.35 25.96
N ASP A 431 -13.06 17.60 25.45
CA ASP A 431 -14.18 18.10 24.65
C ASP A 431 -15.42 18.48 25.49
N ALA A 432 -15.32 18.44 26.83
CA ALA A 432 -16.46 18.77 27.68
C ALA A 432 -16.75 20.28 27.65
N ILE A 433 -18.03 20.65 27.60
CA ILE A 433 -18.51 22.03 27.55
C ILE A 433 -18.69 22.57 28.97
N VAL A 434 -18.05 23.70 29.27
CA VAL A 434 -18.14 24.39 30.56
C VAL A 434 -19.32 25.36 30.55
N VAL A 435 -20.17 25.27 31.57
CA VAL A 435 -21.35 26.12 31.74
C VAL A 435 -21.39 26.74 33.14
N GLU A 436 -22.00 27.91 33.27
CA GLU A 436 -22.08 28.67 34.53
C GLU A 436 -22.95 27.95 35.59
N GLU A 437 -24.17 27.55 35.21
CA GLU A 437 -25.16 26.94 36.12
C GLU A 437 -25.61 25.55 35.65
N GLU A 438 -26.01 24.69 36.59
CA GLU A 438 -26.60 23.37 36.29
C GLU A 438 -27.87 23.48 35.43
N LYS A 439 -28.71 24.49 35.67
CA LYS A 439 -29.94 24.73 34.89
C LYS A 439 -29.63 24.95 33.41
N CYS A 440 -28.58 25.73 33.12
CA CYS A 440 -28.12 25.97 31.75
C CYS A 440 -27.65 24.67 31.09
N ALA A 441 -26.98 23.77 31.84
CA ALA A 441 -26.59 22.45 31.34
C ALA A 441 -27.81 21.62 30.92
N ILE A 442 -28.85 21.57 31.76
CA ILE A 442 -30.08 20.81 31.49
C ILE A 442 -30.78 21.33 30.23
N ASP A 443 -30.86 22.65 30.06
CA ASP A 443 -31.50 23.25 28.88
C ASP A 443 -30.68 23.05 27.60
N CYS A 444 -29.34 23.09 27.69
CA CYS A 444 -28.46 22.70 26.59
C CYS A 444 -28.65 21.23 26.20
N ILE A 445 -28.78 20.32 27.18
CA ILE A 445 -29.03 18.90 26.93
C ILE A 445 -30.41 18.69 26.27
N LYS A 446 -31.45 19.39 26.71
CA LYS A 446 -32.78 19.34 26.07
C LYS A 446 -32.69 19.80 24.62
N TYR A 447 -32.01 20.91 24.36
CA TYR A 447 -31.79 21.41 23.01
C TYR A 447 -31.05 20.39 22.11
N LEU A 448 -29.97 19.78 22.61
CA LEU A 448 -29.24 18.74 21.87
C LEU A 448 -30.12 17.53 21.56
N LYS A 449 -30.98 17.11 22.50
CA LYS A 449 -31.95 16.01 22.29
C LYS A 449 -33.01 16.36 21.24
N GLU A 450 -33.60 17.55 21.31
CA GLU A 450 -34.61 18.02 20.34
C GLU A 450 -34.04 18.11 18.92
N LYS A 451 -32.79 18.58 18.80
CA LYS A 451 -32.09 18.71 17.53
C LYS A 451 -31.35 17.43 17.10
N LYS A 452 -31.40 16.37 17.90
CA LYS A 452 -30.75 15.07 17.66
C LYS A 452 -29.23 15.18 17.40
N PHE A 453 -28.57 16.10 18.10
CA PHE A 453 -27.10 16.16 18.12
C PHE A 453 -26.50 15.04 18.96
N SER A 454 -25.21 14.77 18.75
CA SER A 454 -24.47 13.77 19.54
C SER A 454 -24.45 14.14 21.02
N PRO A 455 -24.47 13.16 21.94
CA PRO A 455 -24.30 13.43 23.36
C PRO A 455 -22.95 14.09 23.65
N GLU A 456 -22.96 15.23 24.32
CA GLU A 456 -21.76 15.92 24.80
C GLU A 456 -21.72 15.93 26.34
N HIS A 457 -20.52 16.14 26.90
CA HIS A 457 -20.32 16.24 28.35
C HIS A 457 -20.41 17.70 28.78
N PHE A 458 -21.20 17.99 29.81
CA PHE A 458 -21.34 19.32 30.38
C PHE A 458 -20.72 19.38 31.78
N VAL A 459 -20.02 20.47 32.07
CA VAL A 459 -19.35 20.73 33.34
C VAL A 459 -19.89 22.02 33.94
N PRO A 460 -20.89 21.94 34.83
CA PRO A 460 -21.48 23.11 35.49
C PRO A 460 -20.59 23.62 36.62
N LEU A 461 -20.19 24.90 36.57
CA LEU A 461 -19.24 25.51 37.51
C LEU A 461 -19.80 25.66 38.93
N ASP A 462 -21.11 25.86 39.07
CA ASP A 462 -21.79 25.94 40.38
C ASP A 462 -21.75 24.59 41.14
N ALA A 463 -22.18 23.52 40.48
CA ALA A 463 -22.46 22.22 41.09
C ALA A 463 -21.25 21.26 41.13
N ILE A 464 -20.18 21.56 40.38
CA ILE A 464 -19.03 20.66 40.28
C ILE A 464 -18.32 20.45 41.62
N ARG A 465 -18.28 19.21 42.09
CA ARG A 465 -17.53 18.82 43.29
C ARG A 465 -16.17 18.30 42.89
N VAL A 466 -15.12 18.95 43.38
CA VAL A 466 -13.74 18.51 43.15
C VAL A 466 -13.11 18.13 44.47
N LYS A 467 -12.40 16.98 44.48
CA LYS A 467 -11.66 16.53 45.66
C LYS A 467 -10.37 17.34 45.75
N PRO A 468 -10.01 17.90 46.91
CA PRO A 468 -8.75 18.62 47.05
C PRO A 468 -7.57 17.68 46.77
N VAL A 469 -6.58 18.18 46.01
CA VAL A 469 -5.37 17.41 45.72
C VAL A 469 -4.51 17.37 46.98
N PRO A 470 -4.07 16.18 47.44
CA PRO A 470 -3.16 16.08 48.57
C PRO A 470 -1.82 16.78 48.26
N GLU A 471 -1.38 17.71 49.10
CA GLU A 471 -0.09 18.42 48.90
C GLU A 471 1.12 17.48 48.89
N ARG A 472 1.02 16.32 49.55
CA ARG A 472 2.02 15.24 49.48
C ARG A 472 2.35 14.82 48.04
N LEU A 473 1.43 14.98 47.10
CA LEU A 473 1.67 14.65 45.69
C LEU A 473 2.65 15.59 45.01
N ARG A 474 2.82 16.82 45.53
CA ARG A 474 3.84 17.77 45.05
C ARG A 474 5.22 17.51 45.64
N ALA A 475 5.28 16.76 46.74
CA ALA A 475 6.52 16.37 47.42
C ALA A 475 7.07 15.00 46.98
N LEU A 476 6.36 14.31 46.06
CA LEU A 476 6.88 13.12 45.36
C LEU A 476 8.05 13.59 44.49
N GLY A 477 9.28 13.47 44.99
CA GLY A 477 10.49 13.83 44.26
C GLY A 477 10.69 13.01 42.98
N GLY A 478 11.63 13.41 42.13
CA GLY A 478 11.87 12.80 40.82
C GLY A 478 11.52 13.75 39.67
N SER A 479 11.12 13.20 38.52
CA SER A 479 10.62 14.00 37.37
C SER A 479 9.13 14.35 37.48
N THR A 480 8.49 13.95 38.58
CA THR A 480 7.04 13.94 38.70
C THR A 480 6.43 15.27 39.07
N LYS A 481 5.38 15.64 38.34
CA LYS A 481 4.61 16.88 38.58
C LYS A 481 3.13 16.60 38.50
N LEU A 482 2.33 17.37 39.25
CA LEU A 482 0.89 17.32 39.13
C LEU A 482 0.48 17.89 37.75
N VAL A 483 -0.40 17.20 37.03
CA VAL A 483 -0.86 17.68 35.71
C VAL A 483 -1.54 19.05 35.84
N LEU A 484 -2.25 19.31 36.94
CA LEU A 484 -2.89 20.60 37.22
C LEU A 484 -1.87 21.76 37.25
N ASP A 485 -0.69 21.55 37.86
CA ASP A 485 0.35 22.57 37.99
C ASP A 485 1.09 22.83 36.65
N VAL A 486 0.84 21.99 35.64
CA VAL A 486 1.43 22.08 34.29
C VAL A 486 0.46 22.70 33.28
N ILE A 487 -0.74 23.07 33.73
CA ILE A 487 -1.79 23.70 32.92
C ILE A 487 -1.99 25.14 33.39
N THR A 488 -2.02 26.06 32.43
CA THR A 488 -2.40 27.45 32.65
C THR A 488 -3.89 27.62 32.36
N VAL A 489 -4.63 28.16 33.32
CA VAL A 489 -6.09 28.40 33.25
C VAL A 489 -6.43 29.67 34.02
N GLU A 490 -7.52 30.34 33.63
CA GLU A 490 -8.10 31.43 34.42
C GLU A 490 -8.74 30.91 35.70
N GLU A 491 -8.60 31.64 36.81
CA GLU A 491 -9.06 31.25 38.15
C GLU A 491 -10.55 30.83 38.18
N ARG A 492 -11.39 31.50 37.38
CA ARG A 492 -12.83 31.21 37.28
C ARG A 492 -13.12 29.77 36.79
N PHE A 493 -12.23 29.18 36.01
CA PHE A 493 -12.42 27.85 35.40
C PHE A 493 -11.52 26.77 36.00
N GLU A 494 -10.74 27.09 37.04
CA GLU A 494 -9.81 26.16 37.68
C GLU A 494 -10.54 24.91 38.19
N ARG A 495 -11.74 25.08 38.75
CA ARG A 495 -12.59 23.96 39.22
C ARG A 495 -12.93 22.97 38.09
N ALA A 496 -13.20 23.45 36.88
CA ALA A 496 -13.54 22.60 35.73
C ALA A 496 -12.33 21.80 35.24
N VAL A 497 -11.16 22.43 35.16
CA VAL A 497 -9.90 21.76 34.77
C VAL A 497 -9.47 20.76 35.83
N HIS A 498 -9.59 21.13 37.11
CA HIS A 498 -9.27 20.25 38.22
C HIS A 498 -10.15 18.99 38.23
N PHE A 499 -11.44 19.09 37.87
CA PHE A 499 -12.29 17.91 37.68
C PHE A 499 -11.88 17.06 36.48
N ALA A 500 -11.55 17.67 35.34
CA ALA A 500 -11.18 16.97 34.11
C ALA A 500 -9.88 16.15 34.28
N VAL A 501 -8.92 16.70 35.02
CA VAL A 501 -7.59 16.11 35.24
C VAL A 501 -7.57 15.20 36.47
N GLY A 502 -8.24 15.62 37.55
CA GLY A 502 -8.19 14.97 38.86
C GLY A 502 -6.80 15.08 39.51
N ASP A 503 -6.40 14.02 40.19
CA ASP A 503 -5.08 13.89 40.83
C ASP A 503 -4.06 13.16 39.96
N ALA A 504 -4.09 13.44 38.65
CA ALA A 504 -3.17 12.86 37.68
C ALA A 504 -1.76 13.45 37.81
N LEU A 505 -0.75 12.59 37.74
CA LEU A 505 0.67 12.94 37.76
C LEU A 505 1.29 12.77 36.37
N VAL A 506 2.21 13.65 35.99
CA VAL A 506 3.06 13.53 34.80
C VAL A 506 4.43 12.99 35.20
N CYS A 507 4.99 12.08 34.42
CA CYS A 507 6.36 11.59 34.54
C CYS A 507 7.09 11.61 33.20
N ASP A 508 8.42 11.71 33.22
CA ASP A 508 9.21 11.62 31.99
C ASP A 508 9.36 10.16 31.52
N ALA A 509 9.62 9.22 32.44
CA ALA A 509 9.90 7.81 32.12
C ALA A 509 8.76 6.85 32.50
N LEU A 510 8.55 5.81 31.69
CA LEU A 510 7.56 4.76 31.96
C LEU A 510 7.88 3.95 33.22
N ASP A 511 9.15 3.69 33.49
CA ASP A 511 9.56 2.93 34.68
C ASP A 511 9.24 3.69 35.98
N GLU A 512 9.38 5.02 35.96
CA GLU A 512 8.99 5.90 37.07
C GLU A 512 7.46 5.88 37.25
N ALA A 513 6.71 5.95 36.14
CA ALA A 513 5.25 5.84 36.17
C ALA A 513 4.77 4.50 36.74
N ARG A 514 5.42 3.37 36.41
CA ARG A 514 5.09 2.05 36.96
C ARG A 514 5.42 1.92 38.44
N LYS A 515 6.51 2.53 38.91
CA LYS A 515 6.84 2.58 40.35
C LYS A 515 5.76 3.32 41.12
N LEU A 516 5.33 4.48 40.63
CA LEU A 516 4.34 5.31 41.30
C LEU A 516 2.91 4.75 41.24
N ALA A 517 2.55 4.09 40.15
CA ALA A 517 1.21 3.52 39.99
C ALA A 517 1.02 2.17 40.72
N TYR A 518 2.07 1.34 40.79
CA TYR A 518 1.97 -0.04 41.31
C TYR A 518 2.77 -0.32 42.59
N HIS A 519 3.86 0.42 42.85
CA HIS A 519 4.83 0.08 43.91
C HIS A 519 4.89 1.09 45.08
N SER A 520 4.09 2.16 45.05
CA SER A 520 4.01 3.19 46.13
C SER A 520 3.25 2.74 47.40
N GLY A 521 3.11 1.44 47.66
CA GLY A 521 2.43 0.92 48.86
C GLY A 521 0.90 0.91 48.74
N ALA A 522 0.20 1.37 49.79
CA ALA A 522 -1.27 1.28 49.91
C ALA A 522 -2.03 2.24 48.98
N ASP A 523 -1.40 3.33 48.52
CA ASP A 523 -2.03 4.34 47.68
C ASP A 523 -1.58 4.18 46.21
N ARG A 524 -2.56 4.07 45.30
CA ARG A 524 -2.34 4.04 43.85
C ARG A 524 -2.67 5.39 43.23
N TYR A 525 -1.79 5.89 42.37
CA TYR A 525 -1.97 7.16 41.68
C TYR A 525 -2.28 6.99 40.19
N LYS A 526 -2.98 7.97 39.61
CA LYS A 526 -3.18 8.05 38.15
C LYS A 526 -1.95 8.73 37.58
N VAL A 527 -1.21 8.06 36.70
CA VAL A 527 0.08 8.55 36.20
C VAL A 527 0.10 8.54 34.68
N VAL A 528 0.64 9.59 34.07
CA VAL A 528 0.77 9.76 32.62
C VAL A 528 2.21 10.07 32.26
N THR A 529 2.76 9.42 31.24
CA THR A 529 4.10 9.75 30.73
C THR A 529 4.06 10.86 29.68
N LEU A 530 5.20 11.52 29.44
CA LEU A 530 5.32 12.48 28.32
C LEU A 530 4.94 11.89 26.96
N ASP A 531 5.22 10.60 26.76
CA ASP A 531 4.88 9.86 25.54
C ASP A 531 3.37 9.57 25.40
N GLY A 532 2.57 9.93 26.41
CA GLY A 532 1.13 9.75 26.42
C GLY A 532 0.66 8.37 26.88
N THR A 533 1.47 7.63 27.64
CA THR A 533 1.01 6.38 28.26
C THR A 533 0.36 6.69 29.60
N LEU A 534 -0.89 6.25 29.79
CA LEU A 534 -1.69 6.47 31.01
C LEU A 534 -1.82 5.17 31.80
N ILE A 535 -1.53 5.24 33.10
CA ILE A 535 -1.82 4.19 34.07
C ILE A 535 -2.88 4.72 35.04
N ASN A 536 -4.06 4.11 35.03
CA ASN A 536 -5.13 4.46 35.95
C ASN A 536 -4.91 3.83 37.34
N LYS A 537 -5.53 4.41 38.37
CA LYS A 537 -5.51 3.86 39.75
C LYS A 537 -6.01 2.42 39.87
N ALA A 538 -6.92 2.03 38.98
CA ALA A 538 -7.44 0.67 38.88
C ALA A 538 -6.43 -0.34 38.32
N GLY A 539 -5.25 0.12 37.87
CA GLY A 539 -4.20 -0.71 37.28
C GLY A 539 -4.30 -0.91 35.77
N LEU A 540 -5.30 -0.32 35.10
CA LEU A 540 -5.41 -0.33 33.65
C LEU A 540 -4.33 0.57 33.04
N MET A 541 -3.57 0.03 32.09
CA MET A 541 -2.58 0.76 31.30
C MET A 541 -3.10 0.98 29.88
N THR A 542 -3.08 2.22 29.42
CA THR A 542 -3.45 2.63 28.07
C THR A 542 -2.24 3.30 27.44
N GLY A 543 -1.73 2.72 26.36
CA GLY A 543 -0.52 3.17 25.69
C GLY A 543 -0.55 2.87 24.20
N GLY A 544 0.46 3.39 23.49
CA GLY A 544 0.52 3.46 22.04
C GLY A 544 0.00 4.83 21.59
N SER A 545 0.89 5.70 21.13
CA SER A 545 0.50 7.00 20.57
C SER A 545 -0.33 6.75 19.31
N SER A 546 -1.64 6.60 19.46
CA SER A 546 -2.52 6.43 18.32
C SER A 546 -2.42 7.69 17.45
N PRO A 547 -2.56 7.58 16.12
CA PRO A 547 -2.64 8.76 15.25
C PRO A 547 -3.70 9.76 15.74
N ALA A 548 -4.80 9.26 16.33
CA ALA A 548 -5.84 10.07 16.94
C ALA A 548 -5.36 10.86 18.17
N ASP A 549 -4.55 10.27 19.05
CA ASP A 549 -3.99 10.97 20.23
C ASP A 549 -2.97 12.03 19.84
N ARG A 550 -2.14 11.75 18.82
CA ARG A 550 -1.22 12.75 18.25
C ARG A 550 -1.97 13.86 17.54
N ALA A 551 -3.03 13.55 16.79
CA ALA A 551 -3.88 14.54 16.16
C ALA A 551 -4.56 15.44 17.21
N ARG A 552 -5.10 14.85 18.29
CA ARG A 552 -5.67 15.59 19.44
C ARG A 552 -4.63 16.46 20.13
N ALA A 553 -3.42 15.95 20.37
CA ALA A 553 -2.34 16.75 20.95
C ALA A 553 -1.85 17.87 20.02
N SER A 554 -1.94 17.68 18.69
CA SER A 554 -1.61 18.70 17.70
C SER A 554 -2.62 19.86 17.70
N LYS A 555 -3.87 19.64 18.12
CA LYS A 555 -4.88 20.70 18.26
C LYS A 555 -4.39 21.85 19.15
N TRP A 556 -3.62 21.55 20.21
CA TRP A 556 -3.00 22.59 21.05
C TRP A 556 -2.05 23.50 20.28
N ASN A 557 -1.28 22.96 19.33
CA ASN A 557 -0.38 23.75 18.48
C ASN A 557 -1.18 24.59 17.47
N GLN A 558 -2.26 24.04 16.91
CA GLN A 558 -3.11 24.74 15.96
C GLN A 558 -3.80 25.95 16.60
N LYS A 559 -4.30 25.81 17.83
CA LYS A 559 -4.88 26.91 18.62
C LYS A 559 -3.87 28.04 18.86
N GLU A 560 -2.60 27.69 19.11
CA GLU A 560 -1.53 28.68 19.27
C GLU A 560 -1.25 29.43 17.96
N HIS A 561 -1.26 28.73 16.81
CA HIS A 561 -1.17 29.37 15.50
C HIS A 561 -2.37 30.25 15.16
N GLU A 562 -3.59 29.85 15.51
CA GLU A 562 -4.80 30.63 15.30
C GLU A 562 -4.82 31.92 16.14
N ARG A 563 -4.34 31.84 17.40
CA ARG A 563 -4.21 33.02 18.28
C ARG A 563 -3.11 34.00 17.82
N LEU A 564 -2.06 33.52 17.15
CA LEU A 564 -1.02 34.39 16.56
C LEU A 564 -1.44 35.03 15.22
N LYS A 565 -2.50 34.51 14.59
CA LYS A 565 -3.07 35.08 13.36
C LYS A 565 -4.14 36.15 13.61
N GLN A 566 -4.76 36.12 14.79
CA GLN A 566 -5.64 37.17 15.30
C GLN A 566 -4.80 38.25 15.97
#